data_AF-A0A6I2SXY0-F1
#
_entry.id   AF-A0A6I2SXY0-F1
#
_cell.length_a   1.000
_cell.length_b   1.000
_cell.length_c   1.000
_cell.angle_alpha   90.00
_cell.angle_beta   90.00
_cell.angle_gamma   90.00
#
_symmetry.space_group_name_H-M   'P 1'
#
loop_
_entity.id
_entity.type
_entity.pdbx_description
1 polymer ?
#
loop_
_entity_poly.entity_id
_entity_poly.type
_entity_poly.pdbx_seq_one_letter_code
_entity_poly.pdbx_strand_id
1 'polypeptide(L)'
;MAGKKGFILCVCQGTCPSFSKMDIFGVLSDLRREKLVDYVCLHPQLCVGDGEEFLKTLLSGGETEKLYIAACDPQMQSKMYRDAFEAVGFDKTHHLALDIRNRTTEEAGAAIKELIADNP
;
A
#
# COMPACT_ATOMS: atom_id res chain seq x y z
N MET A 1 22.80 5.36 1.10
CA MET A 1 21.68 5.85 1.92
C MET A 1 20.61 4.75 1.89
N ALA A 2 19.94 4.47 3.00
CA ALA A 2 18.80 3.53 2.97
C ALA A 2 17.72 4.08 2.04
N GLY A 3 17.03 3.22 1.29
CA GLY A 3 15.97 3.66 0.39
C GLY A 3 14.68 3.98 1.17
N LYS A 4 13.73 4.62 0.48
CA LYS A 4 12.49 5.12 1.08
C LYS A 4 11.50 4.00 1.39
N LYS A 5 10.76 4.15 2.47
CA LYS A 5 9.58 3.39 2.83
C LYS A 5 8.33 4.07 2.28
N GLY A 6 7.64 3.40 1.36
CA GLY A 6 6.39 3.85 0.78
C GLY A 6 5.19 3.09 1.32
N PHE A 7 4.08 3.79 1.58
CA PHE A 7 2.80 3.15 1.92
C PHE A 7 1.73 3.51 0.90
N ILE A 8 0.97 2.51 0.43
CA ILE A 8 -0.21 2.73 -0.43
C ILE A 8 -1.45 2.12 0.24
N LEU A 9 -2.50 2.92 0.35
CA LEU A 9 -3.83 2.47 0.70
C LEU A 9 -4.66 2.36 -0.59
N CYS A 10 -5.17 1.17 -0.89
CA CYS A 10 -6.03 0.94 -2.04
C CYS A 10 -7.43 0.48 -1.60
N VAL A 11 -8.45 1.24 -2.00
CA VAL A 11 -9.80 1.18 -1.40
C VAL A 11 -10.91 0.83 -2.39
N CYS A 12 -10.59 0.19 -3.53
CA CYS A 12 -11.53 -0.22 -4.57
C CYS A 12 -12.60 0.85 -4.87
N GLN A 13 -12.17 1.99 -5.41
CA GLN A 13 -12.96 3.16 -5.79
C GLN A 13 -13.57 3.94 -4.61
N GLY A 14 -13.30 3.54 -3.37
CA GLY A 14 -13.86 4.19 -2.17
C GLY A 14 -15.35 3.93 -1.95
N THR A 15 -16.01 3.21 -2.87
CA THR A 15 -17.42 2.83 -2.82
C THR A 15 -17.62 1.36 -2.43
N CYS A 16 -16.54 0.59 -2.32
CA CYS A 16 -16.62 -0.81 -1.93
C CYS A 16 -17.12 -0.92 -0.48
N PRO A 17 -18.22 -1.67 -0.22
CA PRO A 17 -18.78 -1.83 1.12
C PRO A 17 -17.78 -2.34 2.16
N SER A 18 -16.74 -3.06 1.72
CA SER A 18 -15.68 -3.55 2.61
C SER A 18 -14.84 -2.45 3.25
N PHE A 19 -14.88 -1.20 2.76
CA PHE A 19 -14.16 -0.08 3.37
C PHE A 19 -15.08 0.94 4.06
N SER A 20 -16.40 0.69 4.09
CA SER A 20 -17.38 1.68 4.58
C SER A 20 -17.28 2.01 6.07
N LYS A 21 -16.58 1.18 6.85
CA LYS A 21 -16.36 1.35 8.30
C LYS A 21 -15.05 2.07 8.62
N MET A 22 -14.30 2.49 7.61
CA MET A 22 -12.96 3.03 7.74
C MET A 22 -12.93 4.50 7.33
N ASP A 23 -12.33 5.32 8.18
CA ASP A 23 -11.86 6.65 7.79
C ASP A 23 -10.50 6.52 7.07
N ILE A 24 -10.58 6.44 5.75
CA ILE A 24 -9.44 6.27 4.84
C ILE A 24 -8.40 7.39 5.05
N PHE A 25 -8.85 8.64 5.20
CA PHE A 25 -7.96 9.78 5.40
C PHE A 25 -7.42 9.84 6.83
N GLY A 26 -8.20 9.38 7.81
CA GLY A 26 -7.74 9.17 9.19
C GLY A 26 -6.54 8.22 9.25
N VAL A 27 -6.66 7.03 8.65
CA VAL A 27 -5.56 6.05 8.58
C VAL A 27 -4.30 6.66 7.96
N LEU A 28 -4.42 7.31 6.80
CA LEU A 28 -3.27 7.94 6.14
C LEU A 28 -2.65 9.07 6.96
N SER A 29 -3.49 9.88 7.62
CA SER A 29 -3.05 11.00 8.45
C SER A 29 -2.26 10.52 9.66
N ASP A 30 -2.68 9.42 10.27
CA ASP A 30 -2.00 8.84 11.44
C ASP A 30 -0.61 8.31 11.07
N LEU A 31 -0.50 7.53 9.99
CA LEU A 31 0.79 7.01 9.50
C LEU A 31 1.79 8.13 9.18
N ARG A 32 1.31 9.18 8.51
CA ARG A 32 2.13 10.36 8.18
C ARG A 32 2.57 11.12 9.43
N ARG A 33 1.65 11.34 10.39
CA ARG A 33 1.93 12.09 11.63
C ARG A 33 2.95 11.36 12.50
N GLU A 34 2.87 10.03 12.53
CA GLU A 34 3.78 9.17 13.29
C GLU A 34 5.11 8.90 12.57
N LYS A 35 5.26 9.37 11.32
CA LYS A 35 6.49 9.24 10.51
C LYS A 35 6.97 7.79 10.37
N LEU A 36 6.03 6.85 10.24
CA LEU A 36 6.35 5.43 10.12
C LEU A 36 6.92 5.08 8.74
N VAL A 37 6.61 5.90 7.74
CA VAL A 37 7.02 5.79 6.34
C VAL A 37 7.40 7.16 5.78
N ASP A 38 8.18 7.18 4.70
CA ASP A 38 8.65 8.41 4.06
C ASP A 38 7.58 9.08 3.20
N TYR A 39 6.64 8.31 2.66
CA TYR A 39 5.48 8.82 1.94
C TYR A 39 4.26 7.89 2.05
N VAL A 40 3.09 8.48 1.84
CA VAL A 40 1.81 7.77 1.79
C VAL A 40 1.07 8.12 0.49
N CYS A 41 0.39 7.14 -0.09
CA CYS A 41 -0.46 7.31 -1.26
C CYS A 41 -1.86 6.72 -1.00
N LEU A 42 -2.88 7.38 -1.52
CA LEU A 42 -4.22 6.81 -1.67
C LEU A 42 -4.42 6.53 -3.15
N HIS A 43 -4.75 5.29 -3.52
CA HIS A 43 -5.11 4.95 -4.89
C HIS A 43 -6.51 4.35 -4.94
N PRO A 44 -7.39 4.79 -5.86
CA PRO A 44 -8.74 4.26 -5.95
C PRO A 44 -8.74 2.76 -6.27
N GLN A 45 -7.92 2.31 -7.22
CA GLN A 45 -7.88 0.89 -7.58
C GLN A 45 -6.53 0.53 -8.22
N LEU A 46 -5.73 -0.31 -7.55
CA LEU A 46 -4.41 -0.69 -8.08
C LEU A 46 -4.46 -1.89 -9.04
N CYS A 47 -5.50 -2.72 -8.97
CA CYS A 47 -5.60 -3.97 -9.73
C CYS A 47 -6.12 -3.81 -11.17
N VAL A 48 -5.97 -2.62 -11.74
CA VAL A 48 -6.43 -2.21 -13.09
C VAL A 48 -5.28 -1.54 -13.83
N GLY A 49 -5.42 -1.37 -15.16
CA GLY A 49 -4.31 -0.92 -16.01
C GLY A 49 -3.69 0.42 -15.62
N ASP A 50 -4.49 1.40 -15.21
CA ASP A 50 -3.98 2.69 -14.71
C ASP A 50 -3.29 2.56 -13.34
N GLY A 51 -3.76 1.63 -12.50
CA GLY A 51 -3.09 1.27 -11.24
C GLY A 51 -1.72 0.62 -11.45
N GLU A 52 -1.58 -0.19 -12.50
CA GLU A 52 -0.30 -0.76 -12.93
C GLU A 52 0.68 0.34 -13.37
N GLU A 53 0.23 1.26 -14.22
CA GLU A 53 1.04 2.41 -14.68
C GLU A 53 1.41 3.36 -13.53
N PHE A 54 0.52 3.53 -12.54
CA PHE A 54 0.84 4.26 -11.31
C PHE A 54 2.00 3.61 -10.55
N LEU A 55 1.96 2.29 -10.33
CA LEU A 55 3.04 1.57 -9.65
C LEU A 55 4.37 1.70 -10.41
N LYS A 56 4.34 1.55 -11.75
CA LYS A 56 5.54 1.75 -12.59
C LYS A 56 6.07 3.17 -12.41
N THR A 57 5.22 4.18 -12.52
CA THR A 57 5.61 5.59 -12.40
C THR A 57 6.21 5.90 -11.03
N LEU A 58 5.57 5.43 -9.96
CA LEU A 58 6.01 5.66 -8.58
C LEU A 58 7.39 5.03 -8.31
N LEU A 59 7.62 3.82 -8.84
CA LEU A 59 8.81 3.02 -8.53
C LEU A 59 9.97 3.22 -9.52
N SER A 60 9.73 3.80 -10.70
CA SER A 60 10.76 3.98 -11.75
C SER A 60 12.00 4.77 -11.30
N GLY A 61 11.88 5.62 -10.27
CA GLY A 61 13.01 6.36 -9.72
C GLY A 61 14.01 5.51 -8.91
N GLY A 62 13.64 4.28 -8.54
CA GLY A 62 14.50 3.39 -7.74
C GLY A 62 14.74 3.87 -6.30
N GLU A 63 14.04 4.92 -5.85
CA GLU A 63 14.21 5.49 -4.52
C GLU A 63 13.44 4.72 -3.44
N THR A 64 12.41 3.96 -3.83
CA THR A 64 11.60 3.18 -2.88
C THR A 64 12.26 1.83 -2.66
N GLU A 65 12.69 1.57 -1.43
CA GLU A 65 13.22 0.28 -1.03
C GLU A 65 12.10 -0.66 -0.61
N LYS A 66 11.18 -0.20 0.26
CA LYS A 66 10.06 -1.01 0.77
C LYS A 66 8.72 -0.38 0.43
N LEU A 67 7.78 -1.21 -0.01
CA LEU A 67 6.44 -0.78 -0.37
C LEU A 67 5.39 -1.59 0.40
N TYR A 68 4.75 -0.95 1.37
CA TYR A 68 3.63 -1.52 2.11
C TYR A 68 2.33 -1.19 1.38
N ILE A 69 1.51 -2.20 1.09
CA ILE A 69 0.22 -2.01 0.42
C ILE A 69 -0.90 -2.61 1.27
N ALA A 70 -1.76 -1.73 1.78
CA ALA A 70 -3.00 -2.11 2.44
C ALA A 70 -4.15 -2.07 1.42
N ALA A 71 -4.68 -3.25 1.07
CA ALA A 71 -5.70 -3.38 0.04
C ALA A 71 -6.58 -4.62 0.29
N CYS A 72 -6.78 -5.43 -0.76
CA CYS A 72 -7.52 -6.70 -0.71
C CYS A 72 -6.58 -7.88 -0.36
N ASP A 73 -6.91 -9.08 -0.84
CA ASP A 73 -6.16 -10.30 -0.57
C ASP A 73 -4.66 -10.22 -0.96
N PRO A 74 -3.71 -10.58 -0.09
CA PRO A 74 -2.27 -10.46 -0.36
C PRO A 74 -1.75 -11.32 -1.51
N GLN A 75 -2.33 -12.49 -1.76
CA GLN A 75 -1.97 -13.34 -2.89
C GLN A 75 -2.42 -12.67 -4.20
N MET A 76 -3.61 -12.05 -4.19
CA MET A 76 -4.08 -11.28 -5.33
C MET A 76 -3.22 -10.04 -5.58
N GLN A 77 -2.82 -9.31 -4.54
CA GLN A 77 -1.90 -8.18 -4.67
C GLN A 77 -0.58 -8.60 -5.34
N SER A 78 0.05 -9.67 -4.83
CA SER A 78 1.29 -10.22 -5.38
C SER A 78 1.17 -10.62 -6.85
N LYS A 79 0.02 -11.20 -7.24
CA LYS A 79 -0.24 -11.60 -8.63
C LYS A 79 -0.45 -10.39 -9.54
N MET A 80 -1.26 -9.42 -9.10
CA MET A 80 -1.69 -8.29 -9.94
C MET A 80 -0.59 -7.26 -10.13
N TYR A 81 0.27 -7.03 -9.13
CA TYR A 81 1.32 -6.01 -9.20
C TYR A 81 2.64 -6.56 -9.77
N ARG A 82 2.70 -7.87 -10.02
CA ARG A 82 3.89 -8.58 -10.48
C ARG A 82 4.53 -7.91 -11.70
N ASP A 83 3.71 -7.65 -12.71
CA ASP A 83 4.20 -7.20 -14.01
C ASP A 83 4.69 -5.74 -13.93
N ALA A 84 4.06 -4.89 -13.11
CA ALA A 84 4.56 -3.56 -12.79
C ALA A 84 5.93 -3.62 -12.10
N PHE A 85 6.09 -4.49 -11.08
CA PHE A 85 7.35 -4.63 -10.36
C PHE A 85 8.48 -5.15 -11.26
N GLU A 86 8.20 -6.15 -12.11
CA GLU A 86 9.17 -6.66 -13.09
C GLU A 86 9.60 -5.58 -14.09
N ALA A 87 8.66 -4.79 -14.60
CA ALA A 87 8.93 -3.76 -15.60
C ALA A 87 9.91 -2.68 -15.11
N VAL A 88 9.91 -2.38 -13.80
CA VAL A 88 10.79 -1.36 -13.19
C VAL A 88 11.93 -1.96 -12.37
N GLY A 89 12.08 -3.29 -12.36
CA GLY A 89 13.12 -3.97 -11.60
C GLY A 89 12.97 -3.86 -10.08
N PHE A 90 11.76 -3.66 -9.57
CA PHE A 90 11.49 -3.62 -8.13
C PHE A 90 11.51 -5.03 -7.53
N ASP A 91 12.26 -5.23 -6.43
CA ASP A 91 12.29 -6.51 -5.73
C ASP A 91 10.95 -6.78 -5.05
N LYS A 92 10.23 -7.79 -5.54
CA LYS A 92 8.91 -8.17 -5.04
C LYS A 92 8.93 -8.62 -3.58
N THR A 93 10.08 -9.06 -3.06
CA THR A 93 10.21 -9.41 -1.64
C THR A 93 10.12 -8.18 -0.73
N HIS A 94 10.29 -6.98 -1.29
CA HIS A 94 10.12 -5.71 -0.59
C HIS A 94 8.68 -5.16 -0.66
N HIS A 95 7.77 -5.85 -1.35
CA HIS A 95 6.35 -5.57 -1.33
C HIS A 95 5.68 -6.32 -0.17
N LEU A 96 5.09 -5.57 0.76
CA LEU A 96 4.45 -6.11 1.96
C LEU A 96 2.96 -5.82 1.91
N ALA A 97 2.17 -6.86 1.67
CA ALA A 97 0.74 -6.78 1.44
C ALA A 97 -0.07 -7.06 2.71
N LEU A 98 -1.14 -6.29 2.92
CA LEU A 98 -2.10 -6.47 4.01
C LEU A 98 -3.54 -6.40 3.48
N ASP A 99 -4.38 -7.35 3.92
CA ASP A 99 -5.83 -7.27 3.73
C ASP A 99 -6.47 -6.44 4.82
N ILE A 100 -7.09 -5.33 4.41
CA ILE A 100 -7.78 -4.39 5.30
C ILE A 100 -9.29 -4.33 5.05
N ARG A 101 -9.83 -5.25 4.24
CA ARG A 101 -11.28 -5.32 4.00
C ARG A 101 -12.03 -5.63 5.28
N ASN A 102 -13.19 -4.99 5.43
CA ASN A 102 -14.14 -5.11 6.53
C ASN A 102 -13.60 -4.70 7.91
N ARG A 103 -12.46 -4.01 7.95
CA ARG A 103 -11.87 -3.47 9.18
C ARG A 103 -12.39 -2.06 9.49
N THR A 104 -12.44 -1.71 10.77
CA THR A 104 -12.60 -0.31 11.19
C THR A 104 -11.30 0.48 10.98
N THR A 105 -11.35 1.80 11.16
CA THR A 105 -10.17 2.68 11.15
C THR A 105 -9.09 2.19 12.12
N GLU A 106 -9.48 1.82 13.34
CA GLU A 106 -8.57 1.40 14.40
C GLU A 106 -7.95 0.04 14.11
N GLU A 107 -8.77 -0.92 13.65
CA GLU A 107 -8.31 -2.27 13.29
C GLU A 107 -7.34 -2.27 12.10
N ALA A 108 -7.62 -1.42 11.09
CA ALA A 108 -6.73 -1.25 9.96
C ALA A 108 -5.46 -0.51 10.36
N GLY A 109 -5.58 0.59 11.12
CA GLY A 109 -4.44 1.36 11.60
C GLY A 109 -3.49 0.51 12.45
N ALA A 110 -4.00 -0.27 13.39
CA ALA A 110 -3.20 -1.16 14.22
C ALA A 110 -2.45 -2.21 13.38
N ALA A 111 -3.14 -2.87 12.46
CA ALA A 111 -2.51 -3.90 11.62
C ALA A 111 -1.49 -3.35 10.63
N ILE A 112 -1.70 -2.13 10.10
CA ILE A 112 -0.71 -1.46 9.26
C ILE A 112 0.54 -1.12 10.08
N LYS A 113 0.37 -0.61 11.30
CA LYS A 113 1.48 -0.29 12.19
C LYS A 113 2.28 -1.52 12.58
N GLU A 114 1.60 -2.63 12.88
CA GLU A 114 2.22 -3.92 13.15
C GLU A 114 3.04 -4.40 11.94
N LEU A 115 2.45 -4.39 10.73
CA LEU A 115 3.16 -4.76 9.50
C LEU A 115 4.46 -3.94 9.30
N ILE A 116 4.39 -2.62 9.53
CA ILE A 116 5.55 -1.73 9.38
C ILE A 116 6.59 -2.01 10.47
N ALA A 117 6.16 -2.23 11.71
CA ALA A 117 7.06 -2.50 12.83
C ALA A 117 7.82 -3.84 12.67
N ASP A 118 7.13 -4.88 12.18
CA ASP A 118 7.72 -6.19 11.93
C ASP A 118 8.68 -6.19 10.73
N ASN A 119 8.62 -5.16 9.88
CA ASN A 119 9.39 -5.04 8.66
C ASN A 119 9.99 -3.64 8.52
N PRO A 120 10.90 -3.19 9.39
CA PRO A 120 11.30 -1.79 9.55
C PRO A 120 12.10 -1.18 8.41
#